data_AF-A0A7U6GK91-F1
#
_entry.id   AF-A0A7U6GK91-F1
#
_cell.length_a   1.000
_cell.length_b   1.000
_cell.length_c   1.000
_cell.angle_alpha   90.00
_cell.angle_beta   90.00
_cell.angle_gamma   90.00
#
_symmetry.space_group_name_H-M   'P 1'
#
loop_
_entity.id
_entity.type
_entity.pdbx_description
1 polymer ?
#
loop_
_entity_poly.entity_id
_entity_poly.type
_entity_poly.pdbx_seq_one_letter_code
_entity_poly.pdbx_strand_id
1 'polypeptide(L)'
;MSRLRVTEIFHSLQGESRSVGWPTVFVRLAGCPLRCEYCDTAYAFKGGEWMDVQEIHQQIGIYGCRHVTVTGGEPLAQKEAWPLLVSLCDAGYETSVETSGSLDISAIDPRVSIVMDIKTPGSGEVEKNRWENLSLLSEKDQIKLVIAHREDYEWARKQLQDRQLAEITEVLFSPVQGQLAPVDLADWILQDCLPVRFQLQLHKILWGDQPGR
;
A
#
# COMPACT_ATOMS: atom_id res chain seq x y z
N MET A 1 -12.07 20.91 13.97
CA MET A 1 -11.63 20.69 12.58
C MET A 1 -10.73 19.47 12.59
N SER A 2 -10.99 18.50 11.69
CA SER A 2 -10.23 17.24 11.62
C SER A 2 -8.91 17.52 10.90
N ARG A 3 -7.78 17.21 11.55
CA ARG A 3 -6.43 17.47 11.02
C ARG A 3 -5.64 16.19 10.91
N LEU A 4 -4.84 16.12 9.86
CA LEU A 4 -3.91 15.03 9.59
C LEU A 4 -2.50 15.57 9.53
N ARG A 5 -1.54 14.77 9.97
CA ARG A 5 -0.12 15.06 9.81
C ARG A 5 0.33 14.49 8.47
N VAL A 6 0.60 15.36 7.52
CA VAL A 6 0.91 15.01 6.13
C VAL A 6 2.40 15.19 5.89
N THR A 7 3.07 14.16 5.36
CA THR A 7 4.47 14.24 4.95
C THR A 7 4.60 14.92 3.60
N GLU A 8 3.76 14.54 2.63
CA GLU A 8 3.75 15.14 1.29
C GLU A 8 2.44 14.86 0.57
N ILE A 9 2.08 15.76 -0.36
CA ILE A 9 1.04 15.56 -1.38
C ILE A 9 1.67 15.81 -2.74
N PHE A 10 1.66 14.81 -3.62
CA PHE A 10 2.32 14.90 -4.92
C PHE A 10 1.55 14.16 -6.00
N HIS A 11 1.81 14.49 -7.26
CA HIS A 11 1.17 13.87 -8.42
C HIS A 11 2.20 13.04 -9.21
N SER A 12 1.89 11.76 -9.40
CA SER A 12 2.74 10.78 -10.10
C SER A 12 1.87 9.74 -10.82
N LEU A 13 2.49 8.71 -11.40
CA LEU A 13 1.85 7.47 -11.79
C LEU A 13 1.81 6.51 -10.61
N GLN A 14 0.67 5.83 -10.41
CA GLN A 14 0.63 4.71 -9.50
C GLN A 14 1.63 3.65 -9.97
N GLY A 15 2.58 3.31 -9.10
CA GLY A 15 3.70 2.45 -9.45
C GLY A 15 3.44 0.97 -9.19
N GLU A 16 2.36 0.66 -8.48
CA GLU A 16 2.06 -0.65 -7.94
C GLU A 16 0.56 -0.95 -8.01
N SER A 17 0.17 -2.16 -7.61
CA SER A 17 -1.20 -2.62 -7.49
C SER A 17 -1.93 -2.68 -8.85
N ARG A 18 -3.23 -2.98 -8.83
CA ARG A 18 -4.08 -3.03 -10.03
C ARG A 18 -4.13 -1.71 -10.79
N SER A 19 -3.91 -0.59 -10.12
CA SER A 19 -3.94 0.76 -10.70
C SER A 19 -2.58 1.22 -11.25
N VAL A 20 -1.59 0.34 -11.38
CA VAL A 20 -0.28 0.67 -11.96
C VAL A 20 -0.42 1.39 -13.31
N GLY A 21 0.31 2.51 -13.46
CA GLY A 21 0.33 3.35 -14.66
C GLY A 21 -0.70 4.48 -14.70
N TRP A 22 -1.65 4.55 -13.76
CA TRP A 22 -2.62 5.66 -13.71
C TRP A 22 -2.05 6.93 -13.07
N PRO A 23 -2.28 8.12 -13.65
CA PRO A 23 -2.03 9.39 -12.98
C PRO A 23 -2.83 9.48 -11.68
N THR A 24 -2.12 9.65 -10.57
CA THR A 24 -2.63 9.53 -9.20
C THR A 24 -2.03 10.61 -8.32
N VAL A 25 -2.87 11.27 -7.52
CA VAL A 25 -2.39 12.13 -6.43
C VAL A 25 -2.17 11.28 -5.20
N PHE A 26 -0.96 11.31 -4.65
CA PHE A 26 -0.61 10.63 -3.43
C PHE A 26 -0.71 11.58 -2.25
N VAL A 27 -1.36 11.12 -1.18
CA VAL A 27 -1.40 11.79 0.13
C VAL A 27 -0.64 10.90 1.11
N ARG A 28 0.61 11.26 1.42
CA ARG A 28 1.46 10.48 2.33
C ARG A 28 1.33 11.03 3.76
N LEU A 29 0.83 10.21 4.68
CA LEU A 29 0.56 10.58 6.08
C LEU A 29 1.70 10.21 7.03
N ALA A 30 2.16 11.15 7.85
CA ALA A 30 3.26 10.89 8.77
C ALA A 30 2.92 9.84 9.85
N GLY A 31 3.93 9.06 10.26
CA GLY A 31 3.87 8.10 11.35
C GLY A 31 3.62 6.67 10.90
N CYS A 32 4.36 5.73 11.48
CA CYS A 32 4.14 4.29 11.31
C CYS A 32 4.47 3.57 12.63
N PRO A 33 3.66 2.61 13.09
CA PRO A 33 4.01 1.79 14.26
C PRO A 33 5.02 0.68 13.94
N LEU A 34 5.29 0.40 12.66
CA LEU A 34 6.24 -0.62 12.20
C LEU A 34 7.61 -0.02 11.88
N ARG A 35 8.67 -0.84 11.91
CA ARG A 35 10.04 -0.52 11.52
C ARG A 35 10.59 -1.56 10.55
N CYS A 36 9.87 -1.75 9.44
CA CYS A 36 10.23 -2.76 8.45
C CYS A 36 11.68 -2.58 7.95
N GLU A 37 12.43 -3.68 7.86
CA GLU A 37 13.86 -3.65 7.48
C GLU A 37 14.09 -3.08 6.08
N TYR A 38 13.18 -3.35 5.13
CA TYR A 38 13.25 -2.89 3.74
C TYR A 38 12.37 -1.65 3.46
N CYS A 39 12.01 -0.86 4.46
CA CYS A 39 11.13 0.30 4.26
C CYS A 39 11.80 1.38 3.38
N ASP A 40 11.25 1.64 2.20
CA ASP A 40 11.69 2.67 1.27
C ASP A 40 11.18 4.09 1.62
N THR A 41 10.30 4.20 2.61
CA THR A 41 9.66 5.45 3.04
C THR A 41 9.89 5.76 4.52
N ALA A 42 11.03 5.33 5.07
CA ALA A 42 11.39 5.54 6.47
C ALA A 42 11.38 7.03 6.89
N TYR A 43 11.55 7.96 5.94
CA TYR A 43 11.43 9.40 6.19
C TYR A 43 10.01 9.82 6.64
N ALA A 44 8.97 9.06 6.30
CA ALA A 44 7.60 9.29 6.73
C ALA A 44 7.32 8.80 8.17
N PHE A 45 8.27 8.15 8.87
CA PHE A 45 8.05 7.68 10.24
C PHE A 45 7.89 8.80 11.27
N LYS A 46 8.41 10.00 10.98
CA LYS A 46 8.37 11.19 11.84
C LYS A 46 8.25 12.43 10.95
N GLY A 47 7.89 13.57 11.54
CA GLY A 47 7.76 14.82 10.79
C GLY A 47 6.38 14.95 10.14
N GLY A 48 6.28 15.73 9.08
CA GLY A 48 5.00 16.11 8.46
C GLY A 48 4.33 17.30 9.15
N GLU A 49 3.51 17.99 8.38
CA GLU A 49 2.80 19.22 8.74
C GLU A 49 1.33 18.92 9.04
N TRP A 50 0.75 19.64 10.00
CA TRP A 50 -0.67 19.52 10.28
C TRP A 50 -1.45 20.24 9.19
N MET A 51 -2.30 19.50 8.50
CA MET A 51 -3.21 20.01 7.49
C MET A 51 -4.66 19.67 7.85
N ASP A 52 -5.56 20.62 7.67
CA ASP A 52 -6.99 20.36 7.70
C ASP A 52 -7.42 19.56 6.46
N VAL A 53 -8.45 18.72 6.59
CA VAL A 53 -8.98 17.94 5.46
C VAL A 53 -9.32 18.84 4.25
N GLN A 54 -9.83 20.05 4.48
CA GLN A 54 -10.14 20.99 3.41
C GLN A 54 -8.88 21.44 2.64
N GLU A 55 -7.76 21.65 3.33
CA GLU A 55 -6.48 22.03 2.70
C GLU A 55 -5.95 20.87 1.85
N ILE A 56 -6.09 19.62 2.32
CA ILE A 56 -5.73 18.42 1.56
C ILE A 56 -6.56 18.35 0.27
N HIS A 57 -7.87 18.55 0.35
CA HIS A 57 -8.75 18.59 -0.84
C HIS A 57 -8.34 19.67 -1.83
N GLN A 58 -8.02 20.87 -1.36
CA GLN A 58 -7.56 21.97 -2.22
C GLN A 58 -6.27 21.59 -2.95
N GLN A 59 -5.30 20.99 -2.26
CA GLN A 59 -4.05 20.57 -2.89
C GLN A 59 -4.25 19.45 -3.91
N ILE A 60 -5.11 18.46 -3.62
CA ILE A 60 -5.44 17.40 -4.58
C ILE A 60 -6.09 17.99 -5.83
N GLY A 61 -7.03 18.92 -5.66
CA GLY A 61 -7.81 19.52 -6.76
C GLY A 61 -6.96 20.28 -7.79
N ILE A 62 -5.76 20.75 -7.42
CA ILE A 62 -4.84 21.45 -8.34
C ILE A 62 -4.42 20.56 -9.51
N TYR A 63 -4.34 19.25 -9.31
CA TYR A 63 -3.82 18.31 -10.31
C TYR A 63 -4.88 17.85 -11.32
N GLY A 64 -6.17 17.95 -10.99
CA GLY A 64 -7.26 17.52 -11.87
C GLY A 64 -7.30 16.01 -12.15
N CYS A 65 -6.72 15.19 -11.26
CA CYS A 65 -6.65 13.74 -11.43
C CYS A 65 -7.86 13.02 -10.84
N ARG A 66 -8.22 11.90 -11.47
CA ARG A 66 -9.33 11.04 -11.02
C ARG A 66 -8.94 10.17 -9.83
N HIS A 67 -7.68 9.72 -9.77
CA HIS A 67 -7.22 8.78 -8.75
C HIS A 67 -6.52 9.49 -7.60
N VAL A 68 -6.80 9.04 -6.39
CA VAL A 68 -6.12 9.49 -5.18
C VAL A 68 -5.72 8.28 -4.35
N THR A 69 -4.45 8.20 -3.95
CA THR A 69 -3.96 7.17 -3.04
C THR A 69 -3.57 7.80 -1.71
N VAL A 70 -4.20 7.38 -0.61
CA VAL A 70 -3.77 7.72 0.75
C VAL A 70 -2.81 6.63 1.24
N THR A 71 -1.61 7.00 1.67
CA THR A 71 -0.52 6.04 1.97
C THR A 71 0.36 6.51 3.13
N GLY A 72 1.36 5.67 3.45
CA GLY A 72 2.73 5.91 3.97
C GLY A 72 2.87 6.89 5.10
N GLY A 73 3.47 6.70 6.28
CA GLY A 73 3.85 5.46 6.92
C GLY A 73 2.65 4.53 7.05
N GLU A 74 2.03 4.40 8.22
CA GLU A 74 0.75 3.68 8.33
C GLU A 74 -0.39 4.70 8.34
N PRO A 75 -1.13 4.88 7.22
CA PRO A 75 -2.17 5.91 7.16
C PRO A 75 -3.24 5.71 8.23
N LEU A 76 -3.54 4.46 8.60
CA LEU A 76 -4.58 4.13 9.58
C LEU A 76 -4.14 4.38 11.03
N ALA A 77 -2.87 4.76 11.27
CA ALA A 77 -2.40 5.18 12.57
C ALA A 77 -2.96 6.56 12.98
N GLN A 78 -3.47 7.34 12.03
CA GLN A 78 -4.18 8.59 12.28
C GLN A 78 -5.69 8.37 12.09
N LYS A 79 -6.49 8.50 13.16
CA LYS A 79 -7.94 8.23 13.12
C LYS A 79 -8.68 9.15 12.16
N GLU A 80 -8.13 10.32 11.90
CA GLU A 80 -8.63 11.33 10.98
C GLU A 80 -8.45 10.90 9.50
N ALA A 81 -7.79 9.77 9.21
CA ALA A 81 -7.72 9.20 7.87
C ALA A 81 -9.08 8.68 7.40
N TRP A 82 -9.91 8.15 8.31
CA TRP A 82 -11.26 7.66 7.98
C TRP A 82 -12.15 8.74 7.35
N PRO A 83 -12.36 9.92 7.98
CA PRO A 83 -13.16 10.97 7.37
C PRO A 83 -12.52 11.54 6.09
N LEU A 84 -11.19 11.55 5.96
CA LEU A 84 -10.54 11.94 4.71
C LEU A 84 -10.95 10.98 3.58
N LEU A 85 -10.81 9.66 3.78
CA LEU A 85 -11.15 8.64 2.79
C LEU A 85 -12.61 8.75 2.32
N VAL A 86 -13.56 8.90 3.25
CA VAL A 86 -14.99 9.12 2.95
C VAL A 86 -15.16 10.37 2.07
N SER A 87 -14.56 11.49 2.48
CA SER A 87 -14.71 12.77 1.79
C SER A 87 -14.10 12.76 0.37
N LEU A 88 -13.03 12.00 0.13
CA LEU A 88 -12.45 11.84 -1.21
C LEU A 88 -13.41 11.07 -2.13
N CYS A 89 -14.03 10.01 -1.62
CA CYS A 89 -15.07 9.29 -2.36
C CYS A 89 -16.30 10.17 -2.63
N ASP A 90 -16.72 10.99 -1.66
CA ASP A 90 -17.85 11.93 -1.83
C ASP A 90 -17.55 13.01 -2.89
N ALA A 91 -16.28 13.41 -3.02
CA ALA A 91 -15.82 14.32 -4.06
C ALA A 91 -15.69 13.66 -5.45
N GLY A 92 -15.95 12.35 -5.56
CA GLY A 92 -15.96 11.61 -6.83
C GLY A 92 -14.59 11.06 -7.27
N TYR A 93 -13.59 11.08 -6.40
CA TYR A 93 -12.29 10.45 -6.68
C TYR A 93 -12.37 8.92 -6.64
N GLU A 94 -11.56 8.27 -7.46
CA GLU A 94 -11.22 6.86 -7.28
C GLU A 94 -10.13 6.75 -6.22
N THR A 95 -10.57 6.47 -4.99
CA THR A 95 -9.70 6.47 -3.82
C THR A 95 -9.17 5.05 -3.53
N SER A 96 -7.85 4.93 -3.36
CA SER A 96 -7.22 3.77 -2.75
C SER A 96 -6.48 4.11 -1.46
N VAL A 97 -6.31 3.12 -0.59
CA VAL A 97 -5.47 3.22 0.60
C VAL A 97 -4.44 2.09 0.60
N GLU A 98 -3.18 2.45 0.87
CA GLU A 98 -2.09 1.49 1.06
C GLU A 98 -1.78 1.38 2.54
N THR A 99 -2.05 0.20 3.12
CA THR A 99 -1.88 -0.06 4.56
C THR A 99 -1.07 -1.34 4.78
N SER A 100 -0.35 -1.43 5.90
CA SER A 100 0.29 -2.68 6.33
C SER A 100 -0.70 -3.74 6.80
N GLY A 101 -1.95 -3.38 7.05
CA GLY A 101 -2.93 -4.28 7.66
C GLY A 101 -2.62 -4.65 9.10
N SER A 102 -1.70 -3.95 9.78
CA SER A 102 -1.42 -4.18 11.21
C SER A 102 -2.47 -3.56 12.15
N LEU A 103 -3.34 -2.69 11.61
CA LEU A 103 -4.41 -2.01 12.32
C LEU A 103 -5.77 -2.48 11.77
N ASP A 104 -6.84 -2.21 12.52
CA ASP A 104 -8.20 -2.55 12.09
C ASP A 104 -8.58 -1.80 10.80
N ILE A 105 -9.12 -2.52 9.82
CA ILE A 105 -9.60 -1.92 8.57
C ILE A 105 -11.12 -1.81 8.48
N SER A 106 -11.87 -2.24 9.50
CA SER A 106 -13.35 -2.27 9.49
C SER A 106 -14.02 -0.90 9.36
N ALA A 107 -13.31 0.18 9.67
CA ALA A 107 -13.80 1.55 9.55
C ALA A 107 -13.53 2.18 8.17
N ILE A 108 -12.89 1.47 7.24
CA ILE A 108 -12.68 1.96 5.86
C ILE A 108 -14.02 2.05 5.15
N ASP A 109 -14.25 3.16 4.45
CA ASP A 109 -15.41 3.33 3.58
C ASP A 109 -15.42 2.23 2.49
N PRO A 110 -16.52 1.48 2.31
CA PRO A 110 -16.61 0.41 1.31
C PRO A 110 -16.44 0.85 -0.15
N ARG A 111 -16.29 2.15 -0.46
CA ARG A 111 -15.95 2.64 -1.81
C ARG A 111 -14.44 2.68 -2.06
N VAL A 112 -13.62 2.73 -1.01
CA VAL A 112 -12.15 2.80 -1.11
C VAL A 112 -11.58 1.44 -1.50
N SER A 113 -10.65 1.39 -2.45
CA SER A 113 -9.89 0.16 -2.75
C SER A 113 -8.74 0.01 -1.75
N ILE A 114 -8.65 -1.15 -1.09
CA ILE A 114 -7.63 -1.42 -0.07
C ILE A 114 -6.49 -2.19 -0.74
N VAL A 115 -5.27 -1.69 -0.62
CA VAL A 115 -4.04 -2.43 -0.91
C VAL A 115 -3.39 -2.77 0.43
N MET A 116 -3.61 -4.00 0.90
CA MET A 116 -3.11 -4.48 2.18
C MET A 116 -1.80 -5.23 2.01
N ASP A 117 -0.72 -4.69 2.56
CA ASP A 117 0.63 -5.25 2.45
C ASP A 117 0.96 -6.15 3.65
N ILE A 118 0.75 -7.46 3.49
CA ILE A 118 1.04 -8.47 4.51
C ILE A 118 2.55 -8.62 4.64
N LYS A 119 3.03 -8.37 5.86
CA LYS A 119 4.46 -8.31 6.16
C LYS A 119 5.06 -9.71 6.22
N THR A 120 6.02 -9.98 5.36
CA THR A 120 6.81 -11.21 5.34
C THR A 120 7.84 -11.24 6.49
N PRO A 121 8.43 -12.39 6.83
CA PRO A 121 9.50 -12.49 7.83
C PRO A 121 10.66 -11.51 7.60
N GLY A 122 11.10 -11.33 6.35
CA GLY A 122 12.16 -10.40 5.96
C GLY A 122 11.86 -8.93 6.23
N SER A 123 10.61 -8.58 6.57
CA SER A 123 10.28 -7.24 7.04
C SER A 123 10.72 -7.00 8.49
N GLY A 124 10.95 -8.05 9.29
CA GLY A 124 11.13 -7.97 10.74
C GLY A 124 9.84 -7.70 11.53
N GLU A 125 8.68 -7.58 10.87
CA GLU A 125 7.40 -7.17 11.47
C GLU A 125 6.25 -8.16 11.19
N VAL A 126 6.57 -9.41 10.84
CA VAL A 126 5.59 -10.47 10.51
C VAL A 126 4.55 -10.71 11.62
N GLU A 127 4.94 -10.54 12.88
CA GLU A 127 4.06 -10.70 14.05
C GLU A 127 3.03 -9.56 14.20
N LYS A 128 3.16 -8.47 13.41
CA LYS A 128 2.20 -7.37 13.39
C LYS A 128 1.03 -7.59 12.46
N ASN A 129 1.05 -8.63 11.63
CA ASN A 129 -0.04 -8.93 10.70
C ASN A 129 -1.33 -9.25 11.49
N ARG A 130 -2.40 -8.50 11.20
CA ARG A 130 -3.73 -8.74 11.79
C ARG A 130 -4.60 -9.53 10.81
N TRP A 131 -4.61 -10.85 10.96
CA TRP A 131 -5.26 -11.77 10.02
C TRP A 131 -6.80 -11.64 9.99
N GLU A 132 -7.40 -11.09 11.05
CA GLU A 132 -8.84 -10.80 11.10
C GLU A 132 -9.28 -9.81 10.02
N ASN A 133 -8.35 -9.01 9.49
CA ASN A 133 -8.63 -8.09 8.41
C ASN A 133 -8.96 -8.81 7.08
N LEU A 134 -8.53 -10.07 6.90
CA LEU A 134 -8.77 -10.81 5.66
C LEU A 134 -10.27 -10.94 5.34
N SER A 135 -11.13 -11.12 6.35
CA SER A 135 -12.58 -11.24 6.15
C SER A 135 -13.28 -9.93 5.79
N LEU A 136 -12.54 -8.81 5.82
CA LEU A 136 -13.06 -7.48 5.49
C LEU A 136 -12.70 -7.05 4.06
N LEU A 137 -11.87 -7.83 3.37
CA LEU A 137 -11.48 -7.58 1.99
C LEU A 137 -12.54 -8.11 1.02
N SER A 138 -12.57 -7.51 -0.16
CA SER A 138 -13.46 -7.84 -1.27
C SER A 138 -12.68 -7.87 -2.60
N GLU A 139 -13.33 -8.27 -3.70
CA GLU A 139 -12.73 -8.43 -5.03
C GLU A 139 -12.10 -7.15 -5.64
N LYS A 140 -12.44 -5.97 -5.11
CA LYS A 140 -11.84 -4.69 -5.51
C LYS A 140 -10.57 -4.35 -4.75
N ASP A 141 -10.31 -5.06 -3.66
CA ASP A 141 -9.16 -4.88 -2.78
C ASP A 141 -8.03 -5.80 -3.23
N GLN A 142 -6.85 -5.69 -2.63
CA GLN A 142 -5.66 -6.40 -3.06
C GLN A 142 -4.81 -6.76 -1.86
N ILE A 143 -4.20 -7.94 -1.91
CA ILE A 143 -3.19 -8.37 -0.93
C ILE A 143 -1.83 -8.27 -1.62
N LYS A 144 -0.92 -7.50 -1.03
CA LYS A 144 0.47 -7.41 -1.48
C LYS A 144 1.38 -8.15 -0.50
N LEU A 145 2.36 -8.87 -1.03
CA LEU A 145 3.47 -9.43 -0.26
C LEU A 145 4.78 -9.01 -0.92
N VAL A 146 5.60 -8.30 -0.15
CA VAL A 146 6.93 -7.88 -0.59
C VAL A 146 7.95 -8.95 -0.19
N ILE A 147 8.66 -9.50 -1.18
CA ILE A 147 9.52 -10.67 -1.05
C ILE A 147 10.99 -10.23 -1.04
N ALA A 148 11.66 -10.39 0.10
CA ALA A 148 13.06 -10.01 0.26
C ALA A 148 14.04 -11.10 -0.18
N HIS A 149 13.68 -12.38 0.00
CA HIS A 149 14.54 -13.53 -0.26
C HIS A 149 13.70 -14.81 -0.41
N ARG A 150 14.37 -15.96 -0.60
CA ARG A 150 13.69 -17.24 -0.86
C ARG A 150 12.80 -17.69 0.31
N GLU A 151 13.23 -17.47 1.54
CA GLU A 151 12.45 -17.83 2.74
C GLU A 151 11.16 -17.03 2.83
N ASP A 152 11.18 -15.75 2.43
CA ASP A 152 9.96 -14.93 2.31
C ASP A 152 9.01 -15.50 1.26
N TYR A 153 9.54 -15.93 0.11
CA TYR A 153 8.74 -16.55 -0.94
C TYR A 153 8.08 -17.85 -0.48
N GLU A 154 8.84 -18.74 0.16
CA GLU A 154 8.33 -20.01 0.71
C GLU A 154 7.26 -19.77 1.77
N TRP A 155 7.49 -18.78 2.65
CA TRP A 155 6.52 -18.36 3.64
C TRP A 155 5.25 -17.79 3.00
N ALA A 156 5.39 -16.90 2.02
CA ALA A 156 4.28 -16.28 1.30
C ALA A 156 3.45 -17.33 0.55
N ARG A 157 4.09 -18.30 -0.11
CA ARG A 157 3.42 -19.44 -0.77
C ARG A 157 2.62 -20.26 0.24
N LYS A 158 3.19 -20.52 1.42
CA LYS A 158 2.47 -21.22 2.50
C LYS A 158 1.26 -20.43 2.99
N GLN A 159 1.38 -19.12 3.25
CA GLN A 159 0.25 -18.30 3.70
C GLN A 159 -0.83 -18.19 2.62
N LEU A 160 -0.44 -18.05 1.35
CA LEU A 160 -1.33 -18.06 0.20
C LEU A 160 -2.24 -19.30 0.20
N GLN A 161 -1.65 -20.48 0.44
CA GLN A 161 -2.38 -21.74 0.50
C GLN A 161 -3.19 -21.92 1.79
N ASP A 162 -2.55 -21.79 2.95
CA ASP A 162 -3.18 -22.05 4.25
C ASP A 162 -4.40 -21.17 4.51
N ARG A 163 -4.37 -19.94 3.96
CA ARG A 163 -5.42 -18.92 4.16
C ARG A 163 -6.26 -18.66 2.92
N GLN A 164 -6.03 -19.41 1.83
CA GLN A 164 -6.76 -19.28 0.57
C GLN A 164 -6.80 -17.82 0.07
N LEU A 165 -5.67 -17.11 0.14
CA LEU A 165 -5.66 -15.65 -0.11
C LEU A 165 -6.14 -15.29 -1.52
N ALA A 166 -5.83 -16.12 -2.51
CA ALA A 166 -6.28 -15.94 -3.89
C ALA A 166 -7.79 -16.16 -4.10
N GLU A 167 -8.47 -16.80 -3.15
CA GLU A 167 -9.94 -16.93 -3.16
C GLU A 167 -10.63 -15.69 -2.57
N ILE A 168 -9.90 -14.88 -1.80
CA ILE A 168 -10.40 -13.64 -1.19
C ILE A 168 -10.33 -12.50 -2.22
N THR A 169 -9.14 -12.24 -2.76
CA THR A 169 -8.92 -11.20 -3.76
C THR A 169 -7.60 -11.41 -4.51
N GLU A 170 -7.28 -10.52 -5.45
CA GLU A 170 -6.00 -10.52 -6.17
C GLU A 170 -4.81 -10.41 -5.20
N VAL A 171 -3.86 -11.34 -5.34
CA VAL A 171 -2.64 -11.39 -4.55
C VAL A 171 -1.45 -11.00 -5.43
N LEU A 172 -0.63 -10.09 -4.95
CA LEU A 172 0.53 -9.54 -5.65
C LEU A 172 1.82 -9.90 -4.92
N PHE A 173 2.79 -10.44 -5.66
CA PHE A 173 4.16 -10.67 -5.16
C PHE A 173 5.08 -9.65 -5.81
N SER A 174 5.79 -8.87 -4.98
CA SER A 174 6.72 -7.82 -5.42
C SER A 174 8.10 -8.08 -4.82
N PRO A 175 9.20 -8.02 -5.59
CA PRO A 175 10.54 -8.18 -5.02
C PRO A 175 10.95 -6.91 -4.26
N VAL A 176 11.74 -7.06 -3.19
CA VAL A 176 12.46 -5.92 -2.60
C VAL A 176 13.53 -5.45 -3.57
N GLN A 177 13.45 -4.18 -3.97
CA GLN A 177 14.42 -3.57 -4.87
C GLN A 177 15.85 -3.65 -4.29
N GLY A 178 16.80 -4.05 -5.12
CA GLY A 178 18.22 -4.15 -4.74
C GLY A 178 18.57 -5.36 -3.86
N GLN A 179 17.57 -6.13 -3.41
CA GLN A 179 17.77 -7.33 -2.58
C GLN A 179 17.41 -8.62 -3.30
N LEU A 180 16.25 -8.65 -3.97
CA LEU A 180 15.81 -9.80 -4.78
C LEU A 180 15.77 -9.42 -6.26
N ALA A 181 16.46 -10.18 -7.12
CA ALA A 181 16.38 -9.95 -8.54
C ALA A 181 14.95 -10.25 -9.03
N PRO A 182 14.32 -9.35 -9.80
CA PRO A 182 12.97 -9.57 -10.34
C PRO A 182 12.79 -10.88 -11.11
N VAL A 183 13.81 -11.29 -11.86
CA VAL A 183 13.78 -12.52 -12.65
C VAL A 183 13.67 -13.75 -11.75
N ASP A 184 14.40 -13.78 -10.63
CA ASP A 184 14.35 -14.89 -9.69
C ASP A 184 12.94 -15.07 -9.12
N LEU A 185 12.30 -13.99 -8.68
CA LEU A 185 10.92 -14.06 -8.19
C LEU A 185 9.94 -14.51 -9.27
N ALA A 186 10.08 -14.00 -10.50
CA ALA A 186 9.24 -14.40 -11.62
C ALA A 186 9.39 -15.89 -11.93
N ASP A 187 10.62 -16.40 -11.99
CA ASP A 187 10.91 -17.81 -12.25
C ASP A 187 10.34 -18.71 -11.15
N TRP A 188 10.41 -18.29 -9.89
CA TRP A 188 9.81 -19.03 -8.78
C TRP A 188 8.28 -19.13 -8.91
N ILE A 189 7.61 -18.01 -9.18
CA ILE A 189 6.15 -17.97 -9.39
C ILE A 189 5.74 -18.87 -10.56
N LEU A 190 6.49 -18.83 -11.67
CA LEU A 190 6.23 -19.66 -12.84
C LEU A 190 6.45 -21.15 -12.55
N GLN A 191 7.55 -21.49 -11.87
CA GLN A 191 7.88 -22.86 -11.50
C GLN A 191 6.79 -23.49 -10.63
N ASP A 192 6.28 -22.75 -9.64
CA ASP A 192 5.25 -23.25 -8.72
C ASP A 192 3.82 -23.03 -9.25
N CYS A 193 3.67 -22.41 -10.42
CA CYS A 193 2.38 -22.06 -11.04
C CYS A 193 1.43 -21.32 -10.07
N LEU A 194 1.96 -20.36 -9.31
CA LEU A 194 1.18 -19.68 -8.27
C LEU A 194 0.09 -18.77 -8.88
N PRO A 195 -1.13 -18.75 -8.30
CA PRO A 195 -2.20 -17.86 -8.72
C PRO A 195 -2.01 -16.44 -8.15
N VAL A 196 -0.87 -15.84 -8.45
CA VAL A 196 -0.50 -14.49 -7.98
C VAL A 196 -0.09 -13.62 -9.16
N ARG A 197 -0.27 -12.31 -9.03
CA ARG A 197 0.26 -11.34 -9.98
C ARG A 197 1.67 -10.95 -9.57
N PHE A 198 2.64 -11.17 -10.45
CA PHE A 198 3.96 -10.58 -10.29
C PHE A 198 3.89 -9.05 -10.48
N GLN A 199 4.54 -8.29 -9.61
CA GLN A 199 4.55 -6.84 -9.64
C GLN A 199 5.98 -6.28 -9.52
N LEU A 200 6.28 -5.30 -10.39
CA LEU A 200 7.42 -4.40 -10.21
C LEU A 200 6.94 -3.03 -9.73
N GLN A 201 7.80 -2.33 -8.99
CA GLN A 201 7.57 -0.94 -8.62
C GLN A 201 7.92 -0.04 -9.81
N LEU A 202 6.93 0.30 -10.64
CA LEU A 202 7.13 1.05 -11.89
C LEU A 202 7.80 2.42 -11.65
N HIS A 203 7.43 3.11 -10.56
CA HIS A 203 8.01 4.41 -10.21
C HIS A 203 9.54 4.34 -10.01
N LYS A 204 10.04 3.24 -9.43
CA LYS A 204 11.49 3.00 -9.25
C LYS A 204 12.23 2.76 -10.56
N ILE A 205 11.57 2.18 -11.56
CA ILE A 205 12.14 2.00 -12.90
C ILE A 205 12.24 3.35 -13.62
N LEU A 206 11.25 4.22 -13.45
CA LEU A 206 11.16 5.50 -14.13
C LEU A 206 12.01 6.60 -13.47
N TRP A 207 12.02 6.67 -12.14
CA TRP A 207 12.59 7.78 -11.36
C TRP A 207 13.54 7.34 -10.23
N GLY A 208 13.77 6.04 -10.04
CA GLY A 208 14.58 5.53 -8.92
C GLY A 208 13.92 5.81 -7.56
N ASP A 209 14.73 6.08 -6.53
CA ASP A 209 14.26 6.39 -5.17
C ASP A 209 13.95 7.88 -4.96
N GLN A 210 13.63 8.62 -6.03
CA GLN A 210 13.33 10.04 -5.93
C GLN A 210 12.02 10.27 -5.17
N PRO A 211 12.01 11.03 -4.05
CA PRO A 211 10.77 11.36 -3.33
C PRO A 211 9.84 12.24 -4.17
N GLY A 212 8.53 12.09 -3.96
CA GLY A 212 7.50 12.86 -4.66
C GLY A 212 7.43 12.61 -6.16
N ARG A 213 7.90 11.45 -6.64
CA ARG A 213 7.89 11.05 -8.05
C ARG A 213 7.34 9.66 -8.25
#